data_AF-A0A9E5IQE9-F1
#
_entry.id   AF-A0A9E5IQE9-F1
#
_cell.length_a   1.000
_cell.length_b   1.000
_cell.length_c   1.000
_cell.angle_alpha   90.00
_cell.angle_beta   90.00
_cell.angle_gamma   90.00
#
_symmetry.space_group_name_H-M   'P 1'
#
loop_
_entity.id
_entity.type
_entity.pdbx_description
1 polymer ?
#
loop_
_entity_poly.entity_id
_entity_poly.type
_entity_poly.pdbx_seq_one_letter_code
_entity_poly.pdbx_strand_id
1 'polypeptide(L)'
;MRVNPSFKQVMAKPTCQNRLMTKLLPCALMILASSTAIADEKPKSNMGFEIMRSQTLGNCLACHEMPGVEGLVSTMGPSLKGVARKWTRAELTQWVKDARQMNSQTLMPPFGTTEGLTKANPPRAILSDAQISQVVDTLQTWQ
;
A
#
# COMPACT_ATOMS: atom_id res chain seq x y z
N MET A 1 44.47 -7.91 -1.05
CA MET A 1 43.04 -8.27 -0.88
C MET A 1 42.63 -9.09 -2.11
N ARG A 2 42.44 -10.42 -2.05
CA ARG A 2 41.16 -11.16 -1.81
C ARG A 2 39.98 -10.50 -2.58
N VAL A 3 39.28 -11.10 -3.55
CA VAL A 3 38.99 -12.51 -3.90
C VAL A 3 38.70 -12.71 -5.40
N ASN A 4 38.95 -13.94 -5.86
CA ASN A 4 38.54 -14.60 -7.12
C ASN A 4 37.24 -15.43 -6.84
N PRO A 5 36.74 -16.34 -7.68
CA PRO A 5 36.29 -16.30 -9.07
C PRO A 5 34.80 -16.69 -9.25
N SER A 6 34.35 -16.54 -10.48
CA SER A 6 33.19 -17.16 -11.13
C SER A 6 33.29 -18.69 -11.27
N PHE A 7 32.12 -19.35 -11.29
CA PHE A 7 31.78 -20.59 -12.01
C PHE A 7 32.54 -21.90 -11.67
N LYS A 8 31.79 -22.91 -11.20
CA LYS A 8 31.71 -24.23 -11.85
C LYS A 8 30.59 -25.10 -11.28
N GLN A 9 29.70 -25.47 -12.18
CA GLN A 9 28.70 -26.51 -12.09
C GLN A 9 29.37 -27.88 -12.36
N VAL A 10 29.13 -28.87 -11.49
CA VAL A 10 29.42 -30.31 -11.69
C VAL A 10 28.37 -31.06 -10.84
N MET A 11 27.25 -31.62 -11.34
CA MET A 11 27.06 -32.82 -12.18
C MET A 11 27.79 -34.07 -11.66
N ALA A 12 27.12 -34.89 -10.82
CA ALA A 12 27.27 -36.36 -10.82
C ALA A 12 26.09 -37.03 -10.06
N LYS A 13 25.51 -38.05 -10.71
CA LYS A 13 24.37 -38.90 -10.29
C LYS A 13 24.90 -40.15 -9.49
N PRO A 14 24.28 -41.36 -9.56
CA PRO A 14 23.37 -41.94 -8.56
C PRO A 14 23.85 -43.31 -8.02
N THR A 15 23.40 -43.78 -6.85
CA THR A 15 23.36 -45.23 -6.50
C THR A 15 22.58 -45.36 -5.17
N CYS A 16 21.37 -45.93 -5.15
CA CYS A 16 20.96 -47.34 -5.22
C CYS A 16 21.17 -48.11 -3.90
N GLN A 17 20.18 -48.94 -3.58
CA GLN A 17 20.12 -50.00 -2.56
C GLN A 17 19.49 -49.56 -1.22
N ASN A 18 18.16 -49.63 -1.06
CA ASN A 18 17.33 -50.84 -0.86
C ASN A 18 17.70 -51.61 0.42
N ARG A 19 16.95 -51.38 1.49
CA ARG A 19 16.69 -52.41 2.50
C ARG A 19 15.18 -52.55 2.69
N LEU A 20 14.71 -53.64 2.11
CA LEU A 20 13.39 -54.21 2.22
C LEU A 20 13.08 -54.58 3.68
N MET A 21 11.88 -54.26 4.15
CA MET A 21 10.91 -55.20 4.75
C MET A 21 10.06 -54.56 5.87
N THR A 22 8.77 -54.93 5.85
CA THR A 22 7.80 -54.95 6.98
C THR A 22 7.22 -53.58 7.38
N LYS A 23 5.92 -53.26 7.30
CA LYS A 23 4.66 -54.04 7.36
C LYS A 23 3.52 -53.29 6.64
N LEU A 24 2.67 -54.05 5.94
CA LEU A 24 1.32 -53.66 5.52
C LEU A 24 0.36 -53.76 6.72
N LEU A 25 -0.41 -52.71 7.02
CA LEU A 25 -1.89 -52.67 6.99
C LEU A 25 -2.40 -51.27 7.43
N PRO A 26 -3.54 -50.80 6.90
CA PRO A 26 -3.83 -49.39 6.68
C PRO A 26 -4.79 -48.81 7.72
N CYS A 27 -4.69 -47.51 7.97
CA CYS A 27 -5.81 -46.73 8.48
C CYS A 27 -5.85 -45.42 7.70
N ALA A 28 -6.93 -45.26 6.94
CA ALA A 28 -7.27 -44.05 6.23
C ALA A 28 -7.30 -42.87 7.21
N LEU A 29 -6.51 -41.84 6.91
CA LEU A 29 -6.82 -40.48 7.36
C LEU A 29 -6.23 -39.50 6.34
N MET A 30 -7.03 -39.21 5.33
CA MET A 30 -6.90 -38.01 4.51
C MET A 30 -7.13 -36.81 5.44
N ILE A 31 -6.08 -36.30 6.08
CA ILE A 31 -6.10 -34.95 6.65
C ILE A 31 -5.65 -34.02 5.53
N LEU A 32 -6.62 -33.42 4.84
CA LEU A 32 -6.43 -32.20 4.07
C LEU A 32 -5.96 -31.12 5.05
N ALA A 33 -4.64 -30.92 5.13
CA ALA A 33 -4.07 -29.78 5.84
C ALA A 33 -4.36 -28.51 5.02
N SER A 34 -5.51 -27.89 5.25
CA SER A 34 -5.78 -26.54 4.78
C SER A 34 -4.90 -25.57 5.56
N SER A 35 -3.79 -25.17 4.95
CA SER A 35 -3.02 -23.99 5.39
C SER A 35 -3.90 -22.76 5.23
N THR A 36 -4.65 -22.38 6.25
CA THR A 36 -5.18 -21.02 6.33
C THR A 36 -4.01 -20.10 6.64
N ALA A 37 -3.39 -19.56 5.60
CA ALA A 37 -2.52 -18.41 5.73
C ALA A 37 -3.38 -17.24 6.24
N ILE A 38 -3.26 -16.94 7.53
CA ILE A 38 -3.82 -15.73 8.10
C ILE A 38 -2.94 -14.60 7.57
N ALA A 39 -3.42 -13.86 6.58
CA ALA A 39 -2.80 -12.60 6.22
C ALA A 39 -2.92 -11.70 7.46
N ASP A 40 -1.79 -11.17 7.93
CA ASP A 40 -1.74 -10.19 9.00
C ASP A 40 -2.38 -8.89 8.48
N GLU A 41 -3.71 -8.79 8.63
CA GLU A 41 -4.50 -7.62 8.30
C GLU A 41 -4.22 -6.54 9.36
N LYS A 42 -3.10 -5.84 9.21
CA LYS A 42 -2.83 -4.61 9.95
C LYS A 42 -4.05 -3.68 9.79
N PRO A 43 -4.65 -3.12 10.86
CA PRO A 43 -5.91 -2.42 10.77
C PRO A 43 -5.87 -1.31 9.71
N LYS A 44 -6.69 -1.44 8.65
CA LYS A 44 -6.67 -0.53 7.49
C LYS A 44 -6.94 0.94 7.86
N SER A 45 -7.63 1.19 8.97
CA SER A 45 -8.12 2.53 9.34
C SER A 45 -7.07 3.49 9.88
N ASN A 46 -5.85 3.05 10.22
CA ASN A 46 -4.77 3.97 10.63
C ASN A 46 -3.76 4.27 9.52
N MET A 47 -3.53 3.35 8.57
CA MET A 47 -2.43 3.51 7.60
C MET A 47 -2.63 4.73 6.68
N GLY A 48 -3.85 5.00 6.24
CA GLY A 48 -4.13 6.20 5.44
C GLY A 48 -3.95 7.49 6.23
N PHE A 49 -4.36 7.51 7.50
CA PHE A 49 -4.11 8.67 8.39
C PHE A 49 -2.61 8.96 8.52
N GLU A 50 -1.80 7.92 8.73
CA GLU A 50 -0.35 8.03 8.83
C GLU A 50 0.30 8.60 7.55
N ILE A 51 -0.20 8.19 6.37
CA ILE A 51 0.22 8.74 5.09
C ILE A 51 -0.17 10.23 5.00
N MET A 52 -1.39 10.57 5.38
CA MET A 52 -1.89 11.95 5.30
C MET A 52 -1.13 12.90 6.23
N ARG A 53 -0.74 12.47 7.44
CA ARG A 53 0.03 13.31 8.39
C ARG A 53 1.54 13.35 8.11
N SER A 54 2.06 12.51 7.22
CA SER A 54 3.50 12.43 6.95
C SER A 54 3.95 13.58 6.05
N GLN A 55 4.96 14.34 6.49
CA GLN A 55 5.53 15.46 5.72
C GLN A 55 6.23 15.03 4.43
N THR A 56 6.66 13.76 4.34
CA THR A 56 7.37 13.22 3.18
C THR A 56 6.45 12.44 2.22
N LEU A 57 5.19 12.21 2.62
CA LEU A 57 4.18 11.53 1.82
C LEU A 57 3.03 12.50 1.49
N GLY A 58 1.88 12.39 2.17
CA GLY A 58 0.69 13.16 1.81
C GLY A 58 0.72 14.61 2.30
N ASN A 59 1.30 14.88 3.47
CA ASN A 59 1.34 16.18 4.13
C ASN A 59 0.01 16.96 4.10
N CYS A 60 -1.11 16.25 4.23
CA CYS A 60 -2.46 16.80 4.03
C CYS A 60 -2.81 17.85 5.09
N LEU A 61 -2.26 17.71 6.31
CA LEU A 61 -2.42 18.69 7.41
C LEU A 61 -1.91 20.09 7.06
N ALA A 62 -0.98 20.21 6.11
CA ALA A 62 -0.48 21.51 5.70
C ALA A 62 -1.58 22.38 5.08
N CYS A 63 -2.63 21.76 4.52
CA CYS A 63 -3.72 22.47 3.86
C CYS A 63 -5.10 22.19 4.47
N HIS A 64 -5.32 20.98 5.00
CA HIS A 64 -6.64 20.54 5.42
C HIS A 64 -6.74 20.35 6.93
N GLU A 65 -7.85 20.77 7.50
CA GLU A 65 -8.33 20.25 8.77
C GLU A 65 -8.67 18.76 8.63
N MET A 66 -8.16 17.94 9.55
CA MET A 66 -8.45 16.52 9.62
C MET A 66 -9.05 16.14 10.98
N PRO A 67 -10.07 15.27 11.03
CA PRO A 67 -10.63 14.78 12.28
C PRO A 67 -9.56 14.16 13.20
N GLY A 68 -9.61 14.49 14.50
CA GLY A 68 -8.70 13.93 15.51
C GLY A 68 -7.33 14.61 15.58
N VAL A 69 -7.10 15.70 14.84
CA VAL A 69 -5.88 16.51 14.96
C VAL A 69 -6.21 17.81 15.68
N GLU A 70 -5.56 18.04 16.82
CA GLU A 70 -5.68 19.25 17.63
C GLU A 70 -4.57 20.25 17.31
N GLY A 71 -4.80 21.53 17.61
CA GLY A 71 -3.81 22.60 17.47
C GLY A 71 -4.05 23.51 16.26
N LEU A 72 -2.98 23.99 15.63
CA LEU A 72 -3.06 24.96 14.55
C LEU A 72 -3.52 24.26 13.26
N VAL A 73 -4.80 24.44 12.94
CA VAL A 73 -5.44 23.88 11.75
C VAL A 73 -5.24 24.82 10.56
N SER A 74 -4.83 24.29 9.41
CA SER A 74 -4.73 25.05 8.17
C SER A 74 -6.11 25.35 7.58
N THR A 75 -6.27 26.55 7.03
CA THR A 75 -7.49 26.99 6.32
C THR A 75 -7.28 27.13 4.81
N MET A 76 -6.14 26.65 4.28
CA MET A 76 -5.80 26.73 2.85
C MET A 76 -6.72 25.87 1.99
N GLY A 77 -7.11 24.70 2.51
CA GLY A 77 -8.08 23.78 1.92
C GLY A 77 -9.31 23.62 2.81
N PRO A 78 -10.43 23.12 2.27
CA PRO A 78 -11.63 22.85 3.06
C PRO A 78 -11.41 21.73 4.08
N SER A 79 -12.15 21.76 5.18
CA SER A 79 -12.12 20.66 6.16
C SER A 79 -12.46 19.30 5.52
N LEU A 80 -11.72 18.26 5.89
CA LEU A 80 -12.00 16.88 5.47
C LEU A 80 -13.01 16.17 6.37
N LYS A 81 -13.46 16.82 7.45
CA LYS A 81 -14.63 16.37 8.19
C LYS A 81 -15.83 16.37 7.26
N GLY A 82 -16.54 15.24 7.18
CA GLY A 82 -17.72 15.19 6.34
C GLY A 82 -17.51 14.66 4.93
N VAL A 83 -16.27 14.33 4.56
CA VAL A 83 -15.89 14.13 3.15
C VAL A 83 -16.54 12.87 2.55
N ALA A 84 -16.78 11.84 3.36
CA ALA A 84 -17.42 10.60 2.92
C ALA A 84 -18.89 10.80 2.50
N ARG A 85 -19.56 11.82 3.03
CA ARG A 85 -20.93 12.19 2.60
C ARG A 85 -20.97 12.92 1.26
N LYS A 86 -19.86 13.52 0.84
CA LYS A 86 -19.79 14.36 -0.37
C LYS A 86 -19.35 13.60 -1.61
N TRP A 87 -18.48 12.61 -1.45
CA TRP A 87 -17.80 11.96 -2.56
C TRP A 87 -17.82 10.43 -2.40
N THR A 88 -18.03 9.76 -3.52
CA THR A 88 -17.86 8.30 -3.63
C THR A 88 -16.39 7.91 -3.49
N ARG A 89 -16.11 6.62 -3.28
CA ARG A 89 -14.74 6.08 -3.27
C ARG A 89 -13.97 6.48 -4.53
N ALA A 90 -14.58 6.33 -5.70
CA ALA A 90 -13.93 6.60 -6.98
C ALA A 90 -13.58 8.08 -7.13
N GLU A 91 -14.47 8.97 -6.71
CA GLU A 91 -14.21 10.42 -6.73
C GLU A 91 -13.12 10.79 -5.71
N LEU A 92 -13.11 10.22 -4.52
CA LEU A 92 -12.04 10.40 -3.55
C LEU A 92 -10.69 9.90 -4.09
N THR A 93 -10.68 8.75 -4.77
CA THR A 93 -9.48 8.25 -5.46
C THR A 93 -9.02 9.25 -6.51
N GLN A 94 -9.93 9.82 -7.31
CA GLN A 94 -9.57 10.83 -8.31
C GLN A 94 -9.02 12.11 -7.66
N TRP A 95 -9.67 12.62 -6.60
CA TRP A 95 -9.19 13.78 -5.85
C TRP A 95 -7.77 13.57 -5.32
N VAL A 96 -7.47 12.41 -4.73
CA VAL A 96 -6.13 12.12 -4.20
C VAL A 96 -5.12 11.88 -5.33
N LYS A 97 -5.50 11.13 -6.38
CA LYS A 97 -4.60 10.80 -7.49
C LYS A 97 -4.22 12.04 -8.31
N ASP A 98 -5.21 12.80 -8.73
CA ASP A 98 -5.05 14.05 -9.45
C ASP A 98 -6.31 14.93 -9.33
N ALA A 99 -6.29 15.84 -8.37
CA ALA A 99 -7.35 16.80 -8.13
C ALA A 99 -7.61 17.76 -9.31
N ARG A 100 -6.64 17.94 -10.22
CA ARG A 100 -6.78 18.86 -11.36
C ARG A 100 -7.85 18.40 -12.35
N GLN A 101 -8.13 17.09 -12.38
CA GLN A 101 -9.21 16.51 -13.18
C GLN A 101 -10.59 16.85 -12.62
N MET A 102 -10.69 17.09 -11.31
CA MET A 102 -11.93 17.49 -10.64
C MET A 102 -12.10 19.00 -10.64
N ASN A 103 -10.99 19.74 -10.44
CA ASN A 103 -10.94 21.19 -10.47
C ASN A 103 -9.60 21.66 -11.02
N SER A 104 -9.59 22.19 -12.25
CA SER A 104 -8.37 22.62 -12.94
C SER A 104 -7.67 23.81 -12.25
N GLN A 105 -8.36 24.54 -11.39
CA GLN A 105 -7.82 25.69 -10.64
C GLN A 105 -7.35 25.29 -9.23
N THR A 106 -7.36 23.99 -8.89
CA THR A 106 -6.95 23.53 -7.57
C THR A 106 -5.45 23.74 -7.32
N LEU A 107 -5.13 24.06 -6.06
CA LEU A 107 -3.75 24.05 -5.55
C LEU A 107 -3.35 22.69 -4.96
N MET A 108 -4.30 21.75 -4.85
CA MET A 108 -4.03 20.41 -4.32
C MET A 108 -3.07 19.67 -5.28
N PRO A 109 -1.91 19.19 -4.80
CA PRO A 109 -0.94 18.49 -5.66
C PRO A 109 -1.50 17.17 -6.22
N PRO A 110 -1.10 16.76 -7.44
CA PRO A 110 -1.36 15.42 -7.94
C PRO A 110 -0.46 14.41 -7.24
N PHE A 111 -0.99 13.59 -6.32
CA PHE A 111 -0.16 12.66 -5.56
C PHE A 111 0.18 11.38 -6.32
N GLY A 112 -0.66 10.97 -7.27
CA GLY A 112 -0.56 9.68 -7.97
C GLY A 112 -0.08 9.76 -9.41
N THR A 113 0.37 10.93 -9.88
CA THR A 113 0.86 11.11 -11.26
C THR A 113 1.89 12.22 -11.36
N THR A 114 2.75 12.14 -12.38
CA THR A 114 3.67 13.22 -12.79
C THR A 114 3.22 13.91 -14.07
N GLU A 115 2.09 13.51 -14.64
CA GLU A 115 1.57 14.07 -15.88
C GLU A 115 1.31 15.58 -15.74
N GLY A 116 1.73 16.34 -16.74
CA GLY A 116 1.60 17.80 -16.75
C GLY A 116 2.53 18.54 -15.78
N LEU A 117 3.45 17.85 -15.09
CA LEU A 117 4.49 18.50 -14.27
C LEU A 117 5.72 18.82 -15.12
N THR A 118 6.26 20.03 -14.98
CA THR A 118 7.41 20.50 -15.77
C THR A 118 8.76 20.28 -15.09
N LYS A 119 8.80 20.16 -13.75
CA LYS A 119 10.04 20.06 -12.95
C LYS A 119 9.93 19.07 -11.78
N ALA A 120 9.23 17.95 -11.98
CA ALA A 120 9.14 16.90 -10.96
C ALA A 120 10.52 16.30 -10.68
N ASN A 121 10.94 16.30 -9.41
CA ASN A 121 12.22 15.74 -8.98
C ASN A 121 12.11 15.07 -7.59
N PRO A 122 12.30 13.74 -7.49
CA PRO A 122 12.44 12.80 -8.61
C PRO A 122 11.17 12.75 -9.47
N PRO A 123 11.25 12.37 -10.76
CA PRO A 123 10.10 12.32 -11.67
C PRO A 123 9.24 11.08 -11.41
N ARG A 124 8.65 10.98 -10.23
CA ARG A 124 7.73 9.90 -9.82
C ARG A 124 6.55 10.45 -9.03
N ALA A 125 5.46 9.70 -9.03
CA ALA A 125 4.34 9.96 -8.14
C ALA A 125 4.78 9.93 -6.67
N ILE A 126 4.14 10.75 -5.85
CA ILE A 126 4.42 10.85 -4.41
C ILE A 126 3.87 9.62 -3.68
N LEU A 127 2.66 9.19 -4.05
CA LEU A 127 1.97 8.04 -3.49
C LEU A 127 1.77 6.96 -4.55
N SER A 128 1.97 5.70 -4.14
CA SER A 128 1.54 4.53 -4.91
C SER A 128 0.03 4.35 -4.89
N ASP A 129 -0.53 3.61 -5.84
CA ASP A 129 -1.98 3.31 -5.88
C ASP A 129 -2.45 2.61 -4.58
N ALA A 130 -1.60 1.77 -3.97
CA ALA A 130 -1.89 1.13 -2.69
C ALA A 130 -2.00 2.15 -1.55
N GLN A 131 -1.08 3.12 -1.48
CA GLN A 131 -1.13 4.20 -0.51
C GLN A 131 -2.34 5.11 -0.73
N ILE A 132 -2.67 5.42 -1.98
CA ILE A 132 -3.87 6.19 -2.33
C ILE A 132 -5.11 5.44 -1.85
N SER A 133 -5.20 4.12 -2.07
CA SER A 133 -6.32 3.33 -1.56
C SER A 133 -6.43 3.42 -0.04
N GLN A 134 -5.32 3.32 0.70
CA GLN A 134 -5.32 3.44 2.17
C GLN A 134 -5.78 4.83 2.64
N VAL A 135 -5.34 5.90 1.96
CA VAL A 135 -5.83 7.26 2.21
C VAL A 135 -7.33 7.31 2.00
N VAL A 136 -7.83 6.81 0.87
CA VAL A 136 -9.26 6.81 0.54
C VAL A 136 -10.06 5.96 1.54
N ASP A 137 -9.54 4.81 1.97
CA ASP A 137 -10.15 3.99 3.03
C ASP A 137 -10.38 4.82 4.30
N THR A 138 -9.39 5.63 4.68
CA THR A 138 -9.49 6.51 5.84
C THR A 138 -10.52 7.62 5.60
N LEU A 139 -10.47 8.30 4.45
CA LEU A 139 -11.41 9.36 4.10
C LEU A 139 -12.87 8.87 4.11
N GLN A 140 -13.12 7.63 3.70
CA GLN A 140 -14.47 7.03 3.74
C GLN A 140 -15.03 6.84 5.15
N THR A 141 -14.18 6.82 6.18
CA THR A 141 -14.64 6.76 7.58
C THR A 141 -15.07 8.11 8.12
N TRP A 142 -14.72 9.21 7.45
CA TRP A 142 -14.98 10.57 7.92
C TRP A 142 -16.32 11.07 7.42
N GLN A 143 -17.34 10.66 8.18
CA GLN A 143 -18.74 10.93 7.89
C GLN A 143 -19.06 12.39 7.87
#